data_AF-C0BQ43-F1
#
_entry.id   AF-C0BQ43-F1
#
_cell.length_a   1.000
_cell.length_b   1.000
_cell.length_c   1.000
_cell.angle_alpha   90.00
_cell.angle_beta   90.00
_cell.angle_gamma   90.00
#
_symmetry.space_group_name_H-M   'P 1'
#
loop_
_entity.id
_entity.type
_entity.pdbx_description
1 polymer ?
#
loop_
_entity_poly.entity_id
_entity_poly.type
_entity_poly.pdbx_seq_one_letter_code
_entity_poly.pdbx_strand_id
1 'polypeptide(L)'
;MAVIILRKPGAAVYVNLVGSAAEMLLGNQFSFGFASAALQGVFAELPFALTRYRVFNLPISMTSGALVALEYGVYLMLFRYQGVSFLSPRGVIHMISELVGGVLIAGVMSWYLYRAIAATGALDRFASGRARRDDADRRG
;
A
#
# COMPACT_ATOMS: atom_id res chain seq x y z
N MET A 1 -2.45 -1.13 -3.61
CA MET A 1 -3.26 -1.63 -4.77
C MET A 1 -4.49 -0.77 -5.07
N ALA A 2 -5.34 -0.44 -4.10
CA ALA A 2 -6.60 0.30 -4.31
C ALA A 2 -6.43 1.60 -5.13
N VAL A 3 -5.42 2.42 -4.80
CA VAL A 3 -5.13 3.68 -5.50
C VAL A 3 -4.77 3.47 -6.98
N ILE A 4 -4.09 2.37 -7.31
CA ILE A 4 -3.70 2.05 -8.70
C ILE A 4 -4.94 1.71 -9.55
N ILE A 5 -5.94 1.07 -8.94
CA ILE A 5 -7.19 0.67 -9.60
C ILE A 5 -8.17 1.85 -9.69
N LEU A 6 -8.45 2.50 -8.55
CA LEU A 6 -9.48 3.53 -8.44
C LEU A 6 -9.01 4.88 -8.99
N ARG A 7 -7.71 5.19 -8.92
CA ARG A 7 -7.09 6.46 -9.36
C ARG A 7 -7.81 7.70 -8.81
N LYS A 8 -8.34 7.62 -7.59
CA LYS A 8 -9.04 8.70 -6.88
C LYS A 8 -8.36 8.98 -5.54
N PRO A 9 -8.35 10.25 -5.07
CA PRO A 9 -7.89 10.58 -3.74
C PRO A 9 -8.77 9.96 -2.66
N GLY A 10 -8.14 9.46 -1.59
CA GLY A 10 -8.78 8.77 -0.47
C GLY A 10 -9.03 7.27 -0.71
N ALA A 11 -8.63 6.73 -1.86
CA ALA A 11 -8.92 5.34 -2.21
C ALA A 11 -8.16 4.33 -1.35
N ALA A 12 -6.91 4.63 -0.98
CA ALA A 12 -6.12 3.76 -0.12
C ALA A 12 -6.69 3.73 1.30
N VAL A 13 -6.98 4.90 1.87
CA VAL A 13 -7.53 5.04 3.21
C VAL A 13 -8.86 4.30 3.33
N TYR A 14 -9.79 4.51 2.38
CA TYR A 14 -11.09 3.85 2.42
C TYR A 14 -10.98 2.32 2.40
N VAL A 15 -10.18 1.76 1.48
CA VAL A 15 -10.04 0.30 1.36
C VAL A 15 -9.35 -0.30 2.58
N ASN A 16 -8.35 0.38 3.15
CA ASN A 16 -7.69 -0.09 4.37
C ASN A 16 -8.64 -0.04 5.57
N LEU A 17 -9.45 1.00 5.73
CA LEU A 17 -10.45 1.08 6.79
C LEU A 17 -11.51 -0.02 6.67
N VAL A 18 -12.03 -0.25 5.46
CA VAL A 18 -13.01 -1.32 5.21
C VAL A 18 -12.37 -2.70 5.45
N GLY A 19 -11.13 -2.91 5.00
CA GLY A 19 -10.38 -4.13 5.25
C GLY A 19 -10.18 -4.39 6.75
N SER A 20 -9.79 -3.35 7.49
CA SER A 20 -9.62 -3.42 8.94
C SER A 20 -10.95 -3.66 9.67
N ALA A 21 -12.05 -3.05 9.22
CA ALA A 21 -13.38 -3.33 9.77
C ALA A 21 -13.77 -4.81 9.57
N ALA A 22 -13.54 -5.35 8.38
CA ALA A 22 -13.80 -6.76 8.09
C ALA A 22 -12.95 -7.70 8.96
N GLU A 23 -11.66 -7.37 9.14
CA GLU A 23 -10.76 -8.11 10.02
C GLU A 23 -11.20 -8.06 11.49
N MET A 24 -11.67 -6.91 11.96
CA MET A 24 -12.26 -6.78 13.30
C MET A 24 -13.49 -7.66 13.49
N LEU A 25 -14.36 -7.73 12.48
CA LEU A 25 -15.56 -8.59 12.51
C LEU A 25 -15.23 -10.08 12.50
N LEU A 26 -14.16 -10.48 11.82
CA LEU A 26 -13.69 -11.87 11.76
C LEU A 26 -12.93 -12.31 13.03
N GLY A 27 -12.70 -11.40 13.97
CA GLY A 27 -12.00 -11.66 15.22
C GLY A 27 -10.59 -11.11 15.21
N ASN A 28 -10.45 -9.81 15.49
CA ASN A 28 -9.15 -9.17 15.60
C ASN A 28 -8.63 -9.22 17.05
N GLN A 29 -7.35 -9.58 17.18
CA GLN A 29 -6.61 -9.69 18.46
C GLN A 29 -5.91 -8.37 18.85
N PHE A 30 -5.92 -7.36 17.96
CA PHE A 30 -5.23 -6.09 18.15
C PHE A 30 -6.22 -4.93 18.36
N SER A 31 -6.42 -4.52 19.61
CA SER A 31 -7.39 -3.49 20.03
C SER A 31 -7.22 -2.09 19.38
N PHE A 32 -6.14 -1.84 18.64
CA PHE A 32 -5.81 -0.55 18.02
C PHE A 32 -5.74 -0.57 16.47
N GLY A 33 -6.22 -1.62 15.81
CA GLY A 33 -6.03 -1.82 14.36
C GLY A 33 -6.62 -0.73 13.44
N PHE A 34 -7.68 -0.05 13.86
CA PHE A 34 -8.39 0.89 12.98
C PHE A 34 -7.63 2.20 12.75
N ALA A 35 -6.99 2.73 13.80
CA ALA A 35 -6.20 3.95 13.71
C ALA A 35 -4.92 3.74 12.90
N SER A 36 -4.24 2.61 13.10
CA SER A 36 -3.06 2.24 12.32
C SER A 36 -3.42 1.96 10.86
N ALA A 37 -4.55 1.31 10.58
CA ALA A 37 -5.00 1.07 9.21
C ALA A 37 -5.31 2.38 8.46
N ALA A 38 -5.89 3.37 9.15
CA ALA A 38 -6.08 4.71 8.60
C ALA A 38 -4.73 5.36 8.26
N LEU A 39 -3.77 5.30 9.20
CA LEU A 39 -2.45 5.90 9.02
C LEU A 39 -1.68 5.24 7.87
N GLN A 40 -1.65 3.90 7.81
CA GLN A 40 -1.12 3.14 6.68
C GLN A 40 -1.76 3.56 5.36
N GLY A 41 -3.08 3.79 5.33
CA GLY A 41 -3.78 4.29 4.16
C GLY A 41 -3.27 5.65 3.69
N VAL A 42 -2.99 6.56 4.62
CA VAL A 42 -2.45 7.90 4.32
C VAL A 42 -1.02 7.80 3.78
N PHE A 43 -0.17 6.99 4.41
CA PHE A 43 1.21 6.78 3.95
C PHE A 43 1.28 6.05 2.61
N ALA A 44 0.36 5.12 2.34
CA ALA A 44 0.24 4.48 1.04
C ALA A 44 -0.12 5.50 -0.06
N GLU A 45 -0.92 6.52 0.28
CA GLU A 45 -1.42 7.50 -0.66
C GLU A 45 -0.45 8.67 -0.91
N LEU A 46 0.43 8.96 0.04
CA LEU A 46 1.40 10.07 -0.01
C LEU A 46 2.18 10.17 -1.34
N PRO A 47 2.79 9.10 -1.89
CA PRO A 47 3.53 9.17 -3.16
C PRO A 47 2.63 9.46 -4.36
N PHE A 48 1.40 8.95 -4.33
CA PHE A 48 0.41 9.23 -5.37
C PHE A 48 -0.13 10.67 -5.24
N ALA A 49 -0.29 11.17 -4.02
CA ALA A 49 -0.67 12.56 -3.76
C ALA A 49 0.43 13.54 -4.22
N LEU A 50 1.71 13.24 -3.95
CA LEU A 50 2.85 14.04 -4.43
C LEU A 50 2.89 14.10 -5.96
N THR A 51 2.55 13.00 -6.63
CA THR A 51 2.46 12.95 -8.10
C THR A 51 1.12 13.45 -8.65
N ARG A 52 0.29 14.08 -7.80
CA ARG A 52 -1.05 14.60 -8.11
C ARG A 52 -1.96 13.58 -8.79
N TYR A 53 -1.82 12.29 -8.46
CA TYR A 53 -2.57 11.19 -9.07
C TYR A 53 -2.44 11.12 -10.60
N ARG A 54 -1.33 11.64 -11.15
CA ARG A 54 -1.07 11.62 -12.60
C ARG A 54 -0.21 10.44 -13.03
N VAL A 55 0.58 9.89 -12.13
CA VAL A 55 1.56 8.85 -12.45
C VAL A 55 1.29 7.61 -11.60
N PHE A 56 1.06 6.49 -12.28
CA PHE A 56 0.83 5.18 -11.65
C PHE A 56 1.82 4.20 -12.25
N ASN A 57 3.08 4.27 -11.82
CA ASN A 57 4.17 3.42 -12.31
C ASN A 57 4.71 2.52 -11.20
N LEU A 58 5.45 1.47 -11.56
CA LEU A 58 6.08 0.55 -10.63
C LEU A 58 6.92 1.26 -9.53
N PRO A 59 7.76 2.29 -9.84
CA PRO A 59 8.52 2.99 -8.80
C PRO A 59 7.65 3.73 -7.77
N ILE A 60 6.48 4.23 -8.19
CA ILE A 60 5.54 4.90 -7.26
C ILE A 60 4.84 3.85 -6.37
N SER A 61 4.54 2.68 -6.93
CA SER A 61 4.04 1.55 -6.14
C SER A 61 5.07 1.09 -5.10
N MET A 62 6.35 1.00 -5.48
CA MET A 62 7.45 0.64 -4.56
C MET A 62 7.65 1.68 -3.45
N THR A 63 7.67 2.97 -3.79
CA THR A 63 7.81 4.06 -2.80
C THR A 63 6.59 4.13 -1.86
N SER A 64 5.39 3.85 -2.36
CA SER A 64 4.19 3.68 -1.53
C SER A 64 4.34 2.53 -0.54
N GLY A 65 4.78 1.35 -1.01
CA GLY A 65 5.06 0.21 -0.14
C GLY A 65 6.15 0.49 0.90
N ALA A 66 7.20 1.23 0.52
CA ALA A 66 8.28 1.62 1.43
C ALA A 66 7.79 2.57 2.54
N LEU A 67 6.98 3.58 2.21
CA LEU A 67 6.44 4.51 3.21
C LEU A 67 5.48 3.84 4.19
N VAL A 68 4.65 2.91 3.71
CA VAL A 68 3.77 2.12 4.59
C VAL A 68 4.59 1.24 5.52
N ALA A 69 5.61 0.55 5.02
CA ALA A 69 6.47 -0.26 5.88
C ALA A 69 7.30 0.57 6.87
N LEU A 70 7.72 1.78 6.48
CA LEU A 70 8.38 2.71 7.39
C LEU A 70 7.45 3.11 8.54
N GLU A 71 6.22 3.52 8.22
CA GLU A 71 5.23 3.89 9.24
C GLU A 71 4.90 2.72 10.16
N TYR A 72 4.66 1.54 9.58
CA TYR A 72 4.31 0.36 10.35
C TYR A 72 5.48 -0.15 11.21
N GLY A 73 6.71 -0.16 10.68
CA GLY A 73 7.91 -0.53 11.44
C GLY A 73 8.18 0.43 12.61
N VAL A 74 7.94 1.74 12.43
CA VAL A 74 8.03 2.73 13.50
C VAL A 74 6.92 2.52 14.53
N TYR A 75 5.68 2.25 14.09
CA TYR A 75 4.55 1.96 14.97
C TYR A 75 4.83 0.72 15.85
N LEU A 76 5.34 -0.36 15.26
CA LEU A 76 5.74 -1.58 15.98
C LEU A 76 6.82 -1.29 17.04
N MET A 77 7.82 -0.48 16.70
CA MET A 77 8.86 -0.10 17.66
C MET A 77 8.32 0.70 18.84
N LEU A 78 7.44 1.67 18.59
CA LEU A 78 6.93 2.58 19.62
C LEU A 78 5.86 1.96 20.52
N PHE A 79 4.98 1.12 19.98
CA PHE A 79 3.83 0.58 20.70
C PHE A 79 3.99 -0.89 21.11
N ARG A 80 4.81 -1.67 20.39
CA ARG A 80 4.96 -3.11 20.66
C ARG A 80 6.32 -3.48 21.25
N TYR A 81 7.40 -2.84 20.82
CA TYR A 81 8.76 -3.08 21.30
C TYR A 81 9.29 -1.96 22.21
N GLN A 82 8.46 -1.48 23.14
CA GLN A 82 8.88 -0.48 24.13
C GLN A 82 10.10 -0.99 24.91
N GLY A 83 11.27 -0.36 24.70
CA GLY A 83 12.54 -0.72 25.34
C GLY A 83 13.64 -1.20 24.40
N VAL A 84 13.37 -1.40 23.10
CA VAL A 84 14.39 -1.73 22.11
C VAL A 84 14.85 -0.43 21.43
N SER A 85 16.11 -0.04 21.65
CA SER A 85 16.67 1.16 21.01
C SER A 85 16.66 1.01 19.48
N PHE A 86 16.30 2.08 18.76
CA PHE A 86 16.28 2.15 17.29
C PHE A 86 17.62 1.72 16.66
N LEU A 87 18.72 1.99 17.37
CA LEU A 87 20.10 1.69 16.97
C LEU A 87 20.60 0.32 17.45
N SER A 88 19.77 -0.46 18.14
CA SER A 88 20.14 -1.83 18.49
C SER A 88 20.17 -2.72 17.25
N PRO A 89 21.04 -3.74 17.18
CA PRO A 89 21.10 -4.66 16.03
C PRO A 89 19.74 -5.29 15.69
N ARG A 90 18.92 -5.58 16.71
CA ARG A 90 17.56 -6.11 16.54
C ARG A 90 16.62 -5.10 15.90
N GLY A 91 16.73 -3.83 16.28
CA GLY A 91 15.90 -2.77 15.70
C GLY A 91 16.23 -2.48 14.23
N VAL A 92 17.53 -2.45 13.90
CA VAL A 92 17.99 -2.24 12.52
C VAL A 92 17.55 -3.39 11.60
N ILE A 93 17.76 -4.64 12.03
CA ILE A 93 17.35 -5.81 11.25
C ILE A 93 15.83 -5.82 11.03
N HIS A 94 15.06 -5.54 12.09
CA HIS A 94 13.59 -5.46 12.00
C HIS A 94 13.15 -4.42 10.96
N MET A 95 13.70 -3.19 11.04
CA MET A 95 13.34 -2.11 10.13
C MET A 95 13.71 -2.44 8.68
N ILE A 96 14.88 -3.04 8.44
CA ILE A 96 15.30 -3.47 7.10
C ILE A 96 14.36 -4.56 6.57
N SER A 97 14.01 -5.55 7.38
CA SER A 97 13.09 -6.62 6.98
C SER A 97 11.69 -6.09 6.65
N GLU A 98 11.15 -5.18 7.46
CA GLU A 98 9.88 -4.49 7.20
C GLU A 98 9.93 -3.72 5.88
N LEU A 99 10.96 -2.88 5.68
CA LEU A 99 11.12 -2.09 4.45
C LEU A 99 11.24 -2.98 3.21
N VAL A 100 12.04 -4.04 3.26
CA VAL A 100 12.18 -5.00 2.16
C VAL A 100 10.86 -5.71 1.89
N GLY A 101 10.15 -6.15 2.94
CA GLY A 101 8.83 -6.76 2.85
C GLY A 101 7.79 -5.83 2.24
N GLY A 102 7.73 -4.57 2.68
CA GLY A 102 6.82 -3.57 2.15
C GLY A 102 7.08 -3.24 0.69
N VAL A 103 8.35 -3.06 0.30
CA VAL A 103 8.69 -2.82 -1.11
C VAL A 103 8.31 -4.01 -1.98
N LEU A 104 8.70 -5.22 -1.58
CA LEU A 104 8.49 -6.42 -2.40
C LEU A 104 7.01 -6.85 -2.44
N ILE A 105 6.35 -6.92 -1.30
CA ILE A 105 4.97 -7.42 -1.21
C ILE A 105 3.99 -6.29 -1.49
N ALA A 106 4.00 -5.23 -0.69
CA ALA A 106 3.03 -4.15 -0.84
C ALA A 106 3.28 -3.30 -2.11
N GLY A 107 4.53 -3.17 -2.55
CA GLY A 107 4.90 -2.43 -3.75
C GLY A 107 4.88 -3.26 -5.03
N VAL A 108 5.79 -4.23 -5.14
CA VAL A 108 6.02 -5.00 -6.38
C VAL A 108 4.93 -6.02 -6.63
N MET A 109 4.61 -6.86 -5.65
CA MET A 109 3.61 -7.92 -5.82
C MET A 109 2.23 -7.33 -6.12
N SER A 110 1.86 -6.24 -5.44
CA SER A 110 0.58 -5.55 -5.71
C SER A 110 0.49 -4.97 -7.12
N TRP A 111 1.62 -4.53 -7.71
CA TRP A 111 1.68 -4.06 -9.09
C TRP A 111 1.49 -5.19 -10.10
N TYR A 112 2.15 -6.33 -9.89
CA TYR A 112 1.98 -7.50 -10.76
C TYR A 112 0.59 -8.11 -10.63
N LEU A 113 0.04 -8.17 -9.42
CA LEU A 113 -1.34 -8.60 -9.18
C LEU A 113 -2.34 -7.70 -9.90
N TYR A 114 -2.15 -6.38 -9.82
CA TYR A 114 -2.93 -5.42 -10.60
C TYR A 114 -2.82 -5.70 -12.12
N ARG A 115 -1.62 -5.95 -12.65
CA ARG A 115 -1.43 -6.28 -14.08
C ARG A 115 -2.13 -7.58 -14.47
N ALA A 116 -2.06 -8.61 -13.63
CA ALA A 116 -2.70 -9.90 -13.87
C ALA A 116 -4.24 -9.75 -13.92
N ILE A 117 -4.83 -9.04 -12.95
CA ILE A 117 -6.27 -8.77 -12.92
C ILE A 117 -6.69 -7.85 -14.07
N ALA A 118 -5.82 -6.92 -14.49
CA ALA A 118 -6.09 -6.10 -15.66
C ALA A 118 -6.08 -6.90 -16.96
N ALA A 119 -5.30 -7.99 -17.03
CA ALA A 119 -5.24 -8.87 -18.19
C ALA A 119 -6.50 -9.75 -18.34
N THR A 120 -7.25 -9.99 -17.26
CA THR A 120 -8.50 -10.77 -17.32
C THR A 120 -9.71 -9.95 -17.78
N GLY A 121 -9.56 -8.64 -18.04
CA GLY A 121 -10.66 -7.75 -18.43
C GLY A 121 -11.59 -7.35 -17.27
N ALA A 122 -11.38 -7.88 -16.07
CA ALA A 122 -12.18 -7.54 -14.88
C ALA A 122 -12.08 -6.04 -14.50
N LEU A 123 -11.00 -5.36 -14.94
CA LEU A 123 -10.76 -3.95 -14.68
C LEU A 123 -11.26 -3.00 -15.78
N ASP A 124 -11.92 -3.49 -16.84
CA ASP A 124 -12.37 -2.66 -17.98
C ASP A 124 -13.35 -1.54 -17.56
N ARG A 125 -14.07 -1.73 -16.45
CA ARG A 125 -14.99 -0.72 -15.90
C ARG A 125 -14.29 0.36 -15.06
N PHE A 126 -13.06 0.12 -14.62
CA PHE A 126 -12.30 1.03 -13.76
C PHE A 126 -11.41 1.98 -14.57
N ALA A 127 -11.00 3.08 -13.95
CA ALA A 127 -10.11 4.08 -14.57
C ALA A 127 -8.79 3.45 -15.04
N SER A 128 -8.32 2.41 -14.36
CA SER A 128 -7.12 1.66 -14.71
C SER A 128 -7.26 0.81 -15.99
N GLY A 129 -8.45 0.27 -16.27
CA GLY A 129 -8.73 -0.48 -17.50
C GLY A 129 -8.78 0.43 -18.73
N ARG A 130 -9.41 1.61 -18.60
CA ARG A 130 -9.45 2.63 -19.67
C ARG A 130 -8.07 3.13 -20.08
N ALA A 131 -7.19 3.40 -19.11
CA ALA A 131 -5.83 3.85 -19.40
C ALA A 131 -4.98 2.78 -20.12
N ARG A 132 -5.23 1.48 -19.89
CA ARG A 132 -4.54 0.40 -20.61
C ARG A 132 -5.05 0.22 -22.04
N ARG A 133 -6.33 0.50 -22.32
CA ARG A 133 -6.85 0.56 -23.69
C ARG A 133 -6.21 1.71 -24.47
N ASP A 134 -6.14 2.90 -23.89
CA ASP A 134 -5.47 4.05 -24.50
C ASP A 134 -3.98 3.78 -24.82
N ASP A 135 -3.27 3.06 -23.96
CA ASP A 135 -1.87 2.67 -24.21
C ASP A 135 -1.72 1.55 -25.26
N ALA A 136 -2.74 0.72 -25.44
CA ALA A 136 -2.79 -0.32 -26.48
C ALA A 136 -3.12 0.28 -27.84
N ASP A 137 -4.10 1.19 -27.91
CA ASP A 137 -4.50 1.91 -29.13
C ASP A 137 -3.39 2.83 -29.66
N ARG A 138 -2.53 3.39 -28.79
CA ARG A 138 -1.36 4.19 -29.22
C ARG A 138 -0.20 3.36 -29.79
N ARG A 139 -0.24 2.03 -29.69
CA ARG A 139 0.83 1.12 -30.15
C ARG A 139 0.43 0.31 -31.39
N GLY A 140 -0.82 0.41 -31.86
CA GLY A 140 -1.30 -0.17 -33.13
C GLY A 140 -1.27 0.87 -34.24
#